data_AF-A0A7L3EVK9-F1
#
_entry.id   AF-A0A7L3EVK9-F1
#
_cell.length_a   1.000
_cell.length_b   1.000
_cell.length_c   1.000
_cell.angle_alpha   90.00
_cell.angle_beta   90.00
_cell.angle_gamma   90.00
#
_symmetry.space_group_name_H-M   'P 1'
#
loop_
_entity.id
_entity.type
_entity.pdbx_description
1 polymer ?
#
loop_
_entity_poly.entity_id
_entity_poly.type
_entity_poly.pdbx_seq_one_letter_code
_entity_poly.pdbx_strand_id
1 'polypeptide(L)' 'PPNLEINHVMELAELKKKLPEAAFGKKNYTGNEVCFQGLYSSLYEVEISNKDQSRMDQLMEKLKEKDL' A
#
# COMPACT_ATOMS: atom_id res chain seq x y z
N PRO A 1 -9.91 6.55 6.55
CA PRO A 1 -9.94 7.94 6.01
C PRO A 1 -11.03 8.08 4.94
N PRO A 2 -12.03 8.96 5.13
CA PRO A 2 -13.12 9.08 4.17
C PRO A 2 -12.61 9.83 2.94
N ASN A 3 -12.62 9.14 1.80
CA ASN A 3 -12.25 9.57 0.44
C ASN A 3 -10.73 9.69 0.17
N LEU A 4 -10.10 8.54 -0.10
CA LEU A 4 -8.79 8.48 -0.75
C LEU A 4 -8.96 8.84 -2.24
N GLU A 5 -8.76 10.11 -2.60
CA GLU A 5 -8.76 10.54 -4.00
C GLU A 5 -7.41 10.25 -4.66
N ILE A 6 -7.41 9.41 -5.69
CA ILE A 6 -6.21 9.09 -6.46
C ILE A 6 -5.97 10.20 -7.49
N ASN A 7 -5.16 11.18 -7.10
CA ASN A 7 -4.84 12.33 -7.96
C ASN A 7 -3.75 12.03 -9.00
N HIS A 8 -2.91 11.03 -8.75
CA HIS A 8 -1.77 10.71 -9.61
C HIS A 8 -1.41 9.23 -9.52
N VAL A 9 -1.26 8.58 -10.67
CA VAL A 9 -0.79 7.20 -10.80
C VAL A 9 0.57 7.21 -11.48
N MET A 10 1.52 6.45 -10.95
CA MET A 10 2.88 6.37 -11.44
C MET A 10 3.38 4.93 -11.43
N GLU A 11 4.21 4.56 -12.40
CA GLU A 11 4.86 3.26 -12.41
C GLU A 11 5.87 3.11 -11.27
N LEU A 12 6.00 1.90 -10.71
CA LEU A 12 6.94 1.64 -9.61
C LEU A 12 8.39 1.98 -9.97
N ALA A 13 8.80 1.74 -11.22
CA ALA A 13 10.15 2.06 -11.69
C ALA A 13 10.42 3.58 -11.68
N GLU A 14 9.42 4.40 -11.98
CA GLU A 14 9.52 5.86 -11.91
C GLU A 14 9.46 6.36 -10.46
N LEU A 15 8.60 5.76 -9.63
CA LEU A 15 8.50 6.10 -8.22
C LEU A 15 9.82 5.84 -7.48
N LYS A 16 10.51 4.73 -7.80
CA LYS A 16 11.84 4.39 -7.27
C LYS A 16 12.93 5.40 -7.63
N LYS A 17 12.78 6.18 -8.71
CA LYS A 17 13.71 7.26 -9.06
C LYS A 17 13.50 8.50 -8.21
N LYS A 18 12.31 8.67 -7.61
CA LYS A 18 11.91 9.87 -6.86
C LYS A 18 12.05 9.71 -5.34
N LEU A 19 12.02 8.48 -4.85
CA LEU A 19 12.06 8.19 -3.42
C LEU A 19 13.36 7.47 -3.03
N PRO A 20 13.83 7.61 -1.78
CA PRO A 20 14.99 6.87 -1.28
C PRO A 20 14.75 5.36 -1.35
N GLU A 21 15.81 4.58 -1.63
CA GLU A 21 15.76 3.12 -1.64
C GLU A 21 15.21 2.54 -0.32
N ALA A 22 15.51 3.20 0.79
CA ALA A 22 15.01 2.87 2.12
C ALA A 22 13.47 2.85 2.21
N ALA A 23 12.77 3.61 1.39
CA ALA A 23 11.30 3.61 1.36
C ALA A 23 10.72 2.31 0.76
N PHE A 24 11.52 1.46 0.11
CA PHE A 24 11.04 0.25 -0.57
C PHE A 24 11.45 -1.06 0.11
N GLY A 25 12.35 -1.02 1.09
CA GLY A 25 12.82 -2.22 1.77
C GLY A 25 11.80 -2.72 2.79
N LYS A 26 11.28 -3.95 2.65
CA LYS A 26 10.33 -4.56 3.61
C LYS A 26 10.78 -4.46 5.08
N LYS A 27 12.08 -4.62 5.32
CA LYS A 27 12.70 -4.51 6.66
C LYS A 27 12.61 -3.12 7.30
N ASN A 28 12.32 -2.09 6.51
CA ASN A 28 12.21 -0.71 6.97
C ASN A 28 10.77 -0.35 7.39
N TYR A 29 9.80 -1.24 7.16
CA TYR A 29 8.41 -1.07 7.56
C TYR A 29 8.18 -1.70 8.93
N THR A 30 7.72 -0.92 9.90
CA THR A 30 7.22 -1.42 11.18
C THR A 30 5.71 -1.24 11.16
N GLY A 31 4.95 -2.35 11.23
CA GLY A 31 3.49 -2.27 11.19
C GLY A 31 2.91 -1.72 9.87
N ASN A 32 3.60 -1.93 8.74
CA ASN A 32 3.28 -1.40 7.39
C ASN A 32 3.49 0.11 7.20
N GLU A 33 4.14 0.78 8.16
CA GLU A 33 4.47 2.20 8.07
C GLU A 33 5.99 2.42 8.16
N VAL A 34 6.48 3.43 7.44
CA VAL A 34 7.84 3.94 7.58
C VAL A 34 7.80 5.47 7.58
N CYS A 35 8.55 6.06 8.52
CA CYS A 35 8.87 7.48 8.52
C CYS A 35 10.37 7.63 8.25
N PHE A 36 10.73 8.13 7.08
CA PHE A 36 12.13 8.35 6.70
C PHE A 36 12.30 9.75 6.12
N GLN A 37 13.17 10.56 6.74
CA GLN A 37 13.44 11.95 6.31
C GLN A 37 12.19 12.82 6.15
N GLY A 38 11.20 12.67 7.03
CA GLY A 38 9.93 13.43 6.98
C GLY A 38 8.91 12.90 5.97
N LEU A 39 9.24 11.83 5.24
CA LEU A 39 8.30 11.12 4.38
C LEU A 39 7.61 10.01 5.19
N TYR A 40 6.28 10.06 5.26
CA TYR A 40 5.45 8.97 5.74
C TYR A 40 5.01 8.11 4.56
N SER A 41 5.27 6.81 4.64
CA SER A 41 4.83 5.85 3.63
C SER A 41 4.15 4.67 4.31
N SER A 42 2.93 4.37 3.86
CA SER A 42 2.18 3.18 4.27
C SER A 42 2.03 2.28 3.05
N LEU A 43 2.37 1.00 3.21
CA LEU A 43 2.25 0.03 2.13
C LEU A 43 0.86 -0.61 2.15
N TYR A 44 0.09 -0.36 1.09
CA TYR A 44 -1.21 -1.01 0.89
C TYR A 44 -1.08 -2.06 -0.22
N GLU A 45 -1.48 -3.28 0.09
CA GLU A 45 -1.74 -4.29 -0.94
C GLU A 45 -3.11 -3.98 -1.53
N VAL A 46 -3.14 -3.69 -2.83
CA VAL A 46 -4.37 -3.41 -3.57
C VAL A 46 -4.61 -4.51 -4.59
N GLU A 47 -5.80 -5.08 -4.61
CA GLU A 47 -6.25 -5.97 -5.66
C GLU A 47 -7.14 -5.18 -6.62
N ILE A 48 -6.66 -4.99 -7.84
CA ILE A 48 -7.45 -4.41 -8.92
C ILE A 48 -8.21 -5.58 -9.54
N SER A 49 -9.54 -5.59 -9.35
CA SER A 49 -10.42 -6.64 -9.85
C SER A 49 -10.19 -6.89 -11.34
N ASN A 50 -9.45 -7.96 -11.65
CA ASN A 50 -9.62 -8.69 -12.89
C ASN A 50 -10.40 -9.96 -12.56
N LYS A 51 -11.69 -9.78 -12.25
CA LYS A 51 -12.72 -10.83 -12.17
C LYS A 51 -12.53 -11.98 -11.17
N ASP A 52 -11.45 -12.06 -10.40
CA ASP A 52 -11.28 -13.13 -9.40
C ASP A 52 -11.91 -12.74 -8.06
N GLN A 53 -13.21 -12.99 -7.99
CA GLN A 53 -14.05 -12.75 -6.82
C GLN A 53 -13.50 -13.46 -5.57
N SER A 54 -12.87 -14.64 -5.73
CA SER A 54 -12.39 -15.44 -4.61
C SER A 54 -11.30 -14.76 -3.80
N ARG A 55 -10.45 -13.99 -4.48
CA ARG A 55 -9.33 -13.29 -3.87
C ARG A 55 -9.77 -11.99 -3.20
N MET A 56 -10.77 -11.32 -3.78
CA MET A 56 -11.49 -10.20 -3.17
C MET A 56 -12.22 -10.62 -1.88
N ASP A 57 -12.88 -11.78 -1.88
CA ASP A 57 -13.61 -12.28 -0.72
C ASP A 57 -12.63 -12.60 0.43
N GLN A 58 -11.48 -13.21 0.13
CA GLN A 58 -10.43 -13.47 1.12
C GLN A 58 -9.83 -12.18 1.72
N LEU A 59 -9.66 -11.13 0.90
CA LEU A 59 -9.21 -9.82 1.40
C LEU A 59 -10.27 -9.18 2.31
N MET A 60 -11.56 -9.29 1.96
CA MET A 60 -12.65 -8.83 2.83
C MET A 60 -12.70 -9.56 4.16
N GLU A 61 -12.46 -10.88 4.19
CA GLU A 61 -12.41 -11.64 5.45
C GLU A 61 -11.24 -11.20 6.33
N LYS A 62 -10.05 -11.02 5.75
CA LYS A 62 -8.88 -10.52 6.48
C LYS A 62 -9.06 -9.10 7.02
N LEU A 63 -9.87 -8.28 6.35
CA LEU A 63 -10.26 -6.96 6.83
C LEU A 63 -11.23 -7.04 8.00
N LYS A 64 -12.21 -7.95 7.96
CA LYS A 64 -13.16 -8.20 9.05
C LYS A 64 -12.48 -8.72 10.32
N GLU A 65 -11.51 -9.62 10.19
CA GLU A 65 -10.74 -10.14 11.35
C GLU A 65 -9.89 -9.08 12.04
N LYS A 66 -9.54 -8.00 11.34
CA LYS A 66 -8.64 -6.97 11.86
C LYS A 66 -9.34 -5.79 12.55
N ASP A 67 -10.68 -5.77 12.59
CA ASP A 67 -11.53 -4.79 13.30
C ASP A 67 -10.85 -3.40 13.45
N LEU A 68 -10.65 -2.74 12.31
CA LEU A 68 -10.31 -1.31 12.23
C LEU A 68 -11.57 -0.46 12.32
#